data_AF-A0AAD6F6E7-F1
#
_entry.id   AF-A0AAD6F6E7-F1
#
_cell.length_a   1.000
_cell.length_b   1.000
_cell.length_c   1.000
_cell.angle_alpha   90.00
_cell.angle_beta   90.00
_cell.angle_gamma   90.00
#
_symmetry.space_group_name_H-M   'P 1'
#
loop_
_entity.id
_entity.type
_entity.pdbx_description
1 polymer ?
#
loop_
_entity_poly.entity_id
_entity_poly.type
_entity_poly.pdbx_seq_one_letter_code
_entity_poly.pdbx_strand_id
1 'polypeptide(L)' 'MSSHHPITALSRLKMEEYQKAITFLQDIVHLFRGIKIGQKGGWKPVQTGVIMATTSIVAIQEEMLTQGPRFSYPE' A
#
# COMPACT_ATOMS: atom_id res chain seq x y z
N MET A 1 21.61 -9.21 19.18
CA MET A 1 21.56 -9.40 17.71
C MET A 1 20.10 -9.31 17.27
N SER A 2 19.53 -8.10 17.14
CA SER A 2 18.29 -7.93 16.38
C SER A 2 18.69 -7.92 14.91
N SER A 3 18.27 -8.93 14.16
CA SER A 3 18.54 -8.94 12.73
C SER A 3 17.61 -7.94 12.06
N HIS A 4 18.08 -6.71 11.85
CA HIS A 4 17.43 -5.70 11.02
C HIS A 4 17.56 -6.14 9.56
N HIS A 5 16.74 -7.10 9.13
CA HIS A 5 16.46 -7.24 7.71
C HIS A 5 15.48 -6.12 7.37
N PRO A 6 15.89 -5.05 6.67
CA PRO A 6 14.94 -4.05 6.23
C PRO A 6 13.84 -4.76 5.43
N ILE A 7 12.59 -4.59 5.83
CA ILE A 7 11.44 -5.13 5.09
C ILE A 7 11.41 -4.35 3.76
N THR A 8 11.97 -4.94 2.70
CA THR A 8 12.20 -4.26 1.41
C THR A 8 11.00 -4.30 0.48
N ALA A 9 9.89 -4.93 0.87
CA ALA A 9 8.74 -5.19 0.00
C ALA A 9 8.08 -3.92 -0.56
N LEU A 10 8.26 -2.77 0.10
CA LEU A 10 7.79 -1.45 -0.35
C LEU A 10 8.94 -0.48 -0.64
N SER A 11 10.13 -1.03 -0.97
CA SER A 11 11.32 -0.25 -1.31
C SER A 11 11.79 -0.57 -2.73
N ARG A 12 12.41 0.41 -3.39
CA ARG A 12 13.03 0.22 -4.71
C ARG A 12 14.33 -0.63 -4.67
N LEU A 13 14.75 -1.11 -3.50
CA LEU A 13 15.94 -1.97 -3.35
C LEU A 13 15.76 -3.34 -4.01
N LYS A 14 14.52 -3.86 -4.05
CA LYS A 14 14.15 -5.10 -4.74
C LYS A 14 12.91 -4.84 -5.60
N MET A 15 13.13 -4.38 -6.82
CA MET A 15 12.05 -3.96 -7.73
C MET A 15 11.02 -5.06 -8.01
N GLU A 16 11.43 -6.33 -8.04
CA GLU A 16 10.48 -7.45 -8.23
C GLU A 16 9.50 -7.58 -7.04
N GLU A 17 10.02 -7.54 -5.82
CA GLU A 17 9.21 -7.63 -4.60
C GLU A 17 8.34 -6.38 -4.41
N TYR A 18 8.87 -5.21 -4.79
CA TYR A 18 8.11 -3.97 -4.89
C TYR A 18 6.92 -4.11 -5.82
N GLN A 19 7.15 -4.57 -7.06
CA GLN A 19 6.10 -4.71 -8.05
C GLN A 19 5.03 -5.71 -7.60
N LYS A 20 5.45 -6.86 -7.02
CA LYS A 20 4.52 -7.84 -6.43
C LYS A 20 3.64 -7.20 -5.36
N ALA A 21 4.22 -6.44 -4.44
CA ALA A 21 3.48 -5.79 -3.37
C ALA A 21 2.51 -4.72 -3.90
N ILE A 22 2.94 -3.87 -4.83
CA ILE A 22 2.08 -2.83 -5.44
C ILE A 22 0.93 -3.46 -6.22
N THR A 23 1.21 -4.47 -7.04
CA THR A 23 0.18 -5.18 -7.79
C THR A 23 -0.84 -5.81 -6.84
N PHE A 24 -0.39 -6.48 -5.78
CA PHE A 24 -1.30 -7.05 -4.78
C PHE A 24 -2.22 -5.99 -4.13
N LEU A 25 -1.67 -4.84 -3.73
CA LEU A 25 -2.46 -3.75 -3.14
C LEU A 25 -3.46 -3.16 -4.14
N GLN A 26 -3.09 -3.03 -5.41
CA GLN A 26 -4.01 -2.61 -6.47
C GLN A 26 -5.12 -3.64 -6.70
N ASP A 27 -4.80 -4.93 -6.67
CA ASP A 27 -5.79 -6.01 -6.81
C ASP A 27 -6.80 -6.00 -5.66
N ILE A 28 -6.37 -5.70 -4.44
CA ILE A 28 -7.28 -5.50 -3.30
C ILE A 28 -8.26 -4.35 -3.56
N VAL A 29 -7.77 -3.22 -4.10
CA VAL A 29 -8.66 -2.10 -4.46
C VAL A 29 -9.65 -2.52 -5.56
N HIS A 30 -9.20 -3.24 -6.58
CA HIS A 30 -10.06 -3.74 -7.65
C HIS A 30 -11.11 -4.73 -7.14
N LEU A 31 -10.70 -5.67 -6.28
CA LEU A 31 -11.59 -6.62 -5.62
C LEU A 31 -12.66 -5.87 -4.83
N PHE A 32 -12.28 -4.96 -3.93
CA PHE A 32 -13.25 -4.26 -3.08
C PHE A 32 -14.18 -3.30 -3.84
N ARG A 33 -13.79 -2.86 -5.05
CA ARG A 33 -14.69 -2.16 -5.98
C ARG A 33 -15.72 -3.08 -6.66
N GLY A 34 -15.33 -4.32 -6.97
CA GLY A 34 -16.16 -5.27 -7.71
C GLY A 34 -17.02 -6.19 -6.86
N ILE A 35 -16.63 -6.46 -5.61
CA ILE A 35 -17.38 -7.36 -4.72
C ILE A 35 -18.75 -6.78 -4.36
N LYS A 36 -19.74 -7.67 -4.32
CA LYS A 36 -21.09 -7.39 -3.84
C LYS A 36 -21.23 -7.99 -2.46
N ILE A 37 -21.64 -7.20 -1.46
CA ILE A 37 -21.72 -7.67 -0.07
C ILE A 37 -23.17 -7.77 0.40
N GLY A 38 -23.50 -8.94 0.97
CA GLY A 38 -24.84 -9.27 1.48
C GLY A 38 -25.82 -9.67 0.37
N GLN A 39 -27.03 -10.10 0.78
CA GLN A 39 -28.03 -10.66 -0.13
C GLN A 39 -28.47 -9.68 -1.24
N LYS A 40 -28.52 -8.39 -0.95
CA LYS A 40 -28.86 -7.33 -1.93
C LYS A 40 -27.65 -6.86 -2.76
N GLY A 41 -26.45 -7.37 -2.47
CA GLY A 41 -25.22 -7.04 -3.19
C GLY A 41 -24.86 -5.56 -3.20
N GLY A 42 -25.23 -4.82 -2.16
CA GLY A 42 -25.04 -3.37 -2.08
C GLY A 42 -23.66 -2.98 -1.60
N TRP A 43 -23.31 -1.71 -1.84
CA TRP A 43 -22.09 -1.11 -1.31
C TRP A 43 -22.12 -1.05 0.21
N LYS A 44 -21.03 -1.43 0.86
CA LYS A 44 -20.86 -1.36 2.32
C LYS A 44 -19.72 -0.43 2.71
N PRO A 45 -19.81 0.27 3.85
CA PRO A 45 -18.75 1.18 4.31
C PRO A 45 -17.36 0.56 4.37
N VAL A 46 -17.26 -0.74 4.67
CA VAL A 46 -15.99 -1.48 4.66
C VAL A 46 -15.29 -1.44 3.30
N GLN A 47 -16.02 -1.42 2.19
CA GLN A 47 -15.43 -1.31 0.84
C GLN A 47 -14.74 0.04 0.67
N THR A 48 -15.43 1.13 1.04
CA THR A 48 -14.82 2.46 1.06
C THR A 48 -13.60 2.50 1.98
N GLY A 49 -13.70 1.95 3.19
CA GLY A 49 -12.61 1.93 4.16
C GLY A 49 -11.35 1.24 3.64
N VAL A 50 -11.50 0.03 3.08
CA VAL A 50 -10.38 -0.72 2.50
C VAL A 50 -9.78 0.00 1.30
N ILE A 51 -10.62 0.51 0.39
CA ILE A 51 -10.15 1.25 -0.78
C ILE A 51 -9.33 2.47 -0.35
N MET A 52 -9.87 3.29 0.55
CA MET A 52 -9.18 4.49 1.03
C MET A 52 -7.85 4.15 1.68
N ALA A 53 -7.84 3.24 2.66
CA ALA A 53 -6.63 2.88 3.39
C ALA A 53 -5.52 2.37 2.45
N THR A 54 -5.87 1.47 1.53
CA THR A 54 -4.90 0.92 0.57
C THR A 54 -4.38 1.97 -0.39
N THR A 55 -5.25 2.84 -0.93
CA THR A 55 -4.81 3.94 -1.81
C THR A 55 -3.91 4.94 -1.09
N SER A 56 -4.20 5.26 0.17
CA SER A 56 -3.37 6.14 1.00
C SER A 56 -1.99 5.55 1.24
N ILE A 57 -1.90 4.25 1.55
CA ILE A 57 -0.61 3.57 1.78
C ILE A 57 0.25 3.60 0.51
N VAL A 58 -0.32 3.31 -0.66
CA VAL A 58 0.41 3.37 -1.94
C VAL A 58 0.90 4.79 -2.22
N ALA A 59 0.05 5.80 -1.99
CA ALA A 59 0.44 7.20 -2.21
C ALA A 59 1.56 7.66 -1.27
N ILE A 60 1.44 7.36 0.04
CA ILE A 60 2.46 7.70 1.04
C ILE A 60 3.78 7.01 0.72
N GLN A 61 3.73 5.73 0.37
CA GLN A 61 4.94 4.98 0.02
C GLN A 61 5.64 5.59 -1.20
N GLU A 62 4.90 5.93 -2.25
CA GLU A 62 5.49 6.55 -3.45
C GLU A 62 6.08 7.92 -3.14
N GLU A 63 5.42 8.70 -2.27
CA GLU A 63 5.92 9.97 -1.77
C GLU A 63 7.25 9.79 -1.01
N MET A 64 7.32 8.84 -0.08
CA MET A 64 8.53 8.57 0.72
C MET A 64 9.70 8.09 -0.14
N LEU A 65 9.44 7.28 -1.18
CA LEU A 65 10.48 6.82 -2.10
C LEU A 65 10.95 7.91 -3.07
N THR A 66 10.07 8.86 -3.41
CA THR A 66 10.39 9.95 -4.34
C THR A 66 11.09 11.13 -3.66
N GLN A 67 10.66 11.47 -2.44
CA GLN A 67 11.18 12.66 -1.73
C GLN A 67 12.47 12.39 -0.93
N GLY A 68 12.88 11.13 -0.74
CA GLY A 68 14.04 10.77 0.10
C GLY A 68 13.85 11.23 1.56
N PRO A 69 14.78 10.91 2.49
CA PRO A 69 14.69 11.38 3.86
C PRO A 69 14.88 12.91 3.91
N ARG A 70 13.78 13.66 3.88
CA ARG A 70 13.75 15.11 4.16
C ARG A 70 14.08 15.45 5.62
N PHE A 71 14.29 14.46 6.48
CA PHE A 71 14.83 14.64 7.82
C PHE A 71 16.36 14.66 7.77
N SER A 72 16.93 15.67 7.12
CA SER A 72 18.30 16.07 7.41
C SER A 72 18.28 16.64 8.82
N TYR A 73 18.92 15.96 9.77
CA TYR A 73 19.17 16.54 11.08
C TYR A 73 20.04 17.80 10.88
N PRO A 74 19.68 18.94 11.48
CA PRO A 74 20.61 20.07 11.49
C PRO A 74 21.87 19.66 12.26
N GLU A 75 23.03 19.85 11.64
CA GLU A 75 24.35 19.75 12.30
C GLU A 75 24.50 20.80 13.40
#